data_AF-A0A522CDP2-F1
#
_entry.id   AF-A0A522CDP2-F1
#
_cell.length_a   1.000
_cell.length_b   1.000
_cell.length_c   1.000
_cell.angle_alpha   90.00
_cell.angle_beta   90.00
_cell.angle_gamma   90.00
#
_symmetry.space_group_name_H-M   'P 1'
#
loop_
_entity.id
_entity.type
_entity.pdbx_description
1 polymer ?
#
loop_
_entity_poly.entity_id
_entity_poly.type
_entity_poly.pdbx_seq_one_letter_code
_entity_poly.pdbx_strand_id
1 'polypeptide(L)'
;MAPPQPQVSGKPVSTSTFYMWRVIIAIAHADGMIQEQERAYLNRIIGNMDRVYGLTPEQKSAFASDLAAPEGQNIADLMRYINDPAARGQVIYFGGLLARADGVLDPREDAILKKLHADQMASLDMDQIRKDTRKAVADEMFQHDLKMSEIRPQGGLVAVLDSLLLRMGIDVME
;
A
#
# COMPACT_ATOMS: atom_id res chain seq x y z
N MET A 1 -19.11 -10.57 27.13
CA MET A 1 -19.28 -9.36 26.30
C MET A 1 -18.98 -9.78 24.87
N ALA A 2 -19.89 -9.52 23.93
CA ALA A 2 -19.57 -9.66 22.51
C ALA A 2 -18.54 -8.57 22.14
N PRO A 3 -17.58 -8.86 21.24
CA PRO A 3 -16.67 -7.83 20.75
C PRO A 3 -17.47 -6.69 20.10
N PRO A 4 -17.03 -5.43 20.25
CA PRO A 4 -17.69 -4.31 19.59
C PRO A 4 -17.70 -4.56 18.09
N GLN A 5 -18.90 -4.58 17.49
CA GLN A 5 -18.97 -4.68 16.05
C GLN A 5 -18.31 -3.44 15.45
N PRO A 6 -17.40 -3.62 14.48
CA PRO A 6 -16.70 -2.52 13.84
C PRO A 6 -17.70 -1.57 13.20
N GLN A 7 -17.63 -0.31 13.62
CA GLN A 7 -18.49 0.74 13.10
C GLN A 7 -18.07 1.03 11.67
N VAL A 8 -18.94 0.69 10.72
CA VAL A 8 -18.82 1.13 9.33
C VAL A 8 -18.69 2.66 9.38
N SER A 9 -17.66 3.20 8.75
CA SER A 9 -17.36 4.65 8.76
C SER A 9 -18.49 5.52 8.19
N GLY A 10 -19.49 4.88 7.55
CA GLY A 10 -20.61 5.52 6.87
C GLY A 10 -20.22 6.19 5.55
N LYS A 11 -18.95 6.12 5.16
CA LYS A 11 -18.40 6.74 3.94
C LYS A 11 -17.84 5.66 3.02
N PRO A 12 -18.08 5.76 1.70
CA PRO A 12 -17.46 4.85 0.74
C PRO A 12 -15.94 5.08 0.70
N VAL A 13 -15.19 4.04 0.33
CA VAL A 13 -13.76 4.15 0.07
C VAL A 13 -13.53 5.15 -1.07
N SER A 14 -12.52 6.01 -0.92
CA SER A 14 -12.18 6.96 -1.98
C SER A 14 -11.65 6.23 -3.22
N THR A 15 -11.84 6.81 -4.41
CA THR A 15 -11.26 6.27 -5.66
C THR A 15 -9.74 6.14 -5.54
N SER A 16 -9.05 7.14 -5.00
CA SER A 16 -7.60 7.12 -4.85
C SER A 16 -7.14 5.98 -3.93
N THR A 17 -7.81 5.76 -2.79
CA THR A 17 -7.48 4.67 -1.86
C THR A 17 -7.77 3.31 -2.48
N PHE A 18 -8.88 3.17 -3.21
CA PHE A 18 -9.21 1.94 -3.91
C PHE A 18 -8.12 1.59 -4.95
N TYR A 19 -7.77 2.52 -5.83
CA TYR A 19 -6.75 2.28 -6.87
C TYR A 19 -5.32 2.16 -6.29
N MET A 20 -5.02 2.81 -5.16
CA MET A 20 -3.76 2.63 -4.44
C MET A 20 -3.55 1.16 -4.08
N TRP A 21 -4.55 0.50 -3.50
CA TRP A 21 -4.44 -0.92 -3.16
C TRP A 21 -4.35 -1.82 -4.37
N ARG A 22 -5.03 -1.47 -5.48
CA ARG A 22 -4.87 -2.20 -6.76
C ARG A 22 -3.44 -2.10 -7.29
N VAL A 23 -2.79 -0.94 -7.15
CA VAL A 23 -1.37 -0.77 -7.50
C VAL A 23 -0.47 -1.61 -6.60
N ILE A 24 -0.72 -1.64 -5.28
CA ILE A 24 0.06 -2.45 -4.35
C ILE A 24 -0.04 -3.94 -4.68
N ILE A 25 -1.23 -4.44 -5.05
CA ILE A 25 -1.41 -5.82 -5.52
C ILE A 25 -0.64 -6.07 -6.82
N ALA A 26 -0.67 -5.12 -7.77
CA ALA A 26 0.09 -5.23 -9.00
C ALA A 26 1.61 -5.24 -8.78
N ILE A 27 2.12 -4.51 -7.77
CA ILE A 27 3.53 -4.57 -7.36
C ILE A 27 3.87 -5.94 -6.80
N ALA A 28 3.02 -6.50 -5.93
CA ALA A 28 3.22 -7.84 -5.37
C ALA A 28 3.18 -8.96 -6.45
N HIS A 29 2.62 -8.68 -7.63
CA HIS A 29 2.68 -9.57 -8.78
C HIS A 29 3.93 -9.40 -9.66
N ALA A 30 4.80 -8.42 -9.38
CA ALA A 30 5.91 -8.07 -10.26
C ALA A 30 6.90 -9.22 -10.49
N ASP A 31 7.00 -10.14 -9.52
CA ASP A 31 7.85 -11.30 -9.62
C ASP A 31 7.19 -12.49 -10.36
N GLY A 32 5.90 -12.37 -10.68
CA GLY A 32 5.04 -13.35 -11.33
C GLY A 32 4.17 -14.17 -10.36
N MET A 33 4.31 -13.99 -9.04
CA MET A 33 3.62 -14.81 -8.05
C MET A 33 3.57 -14.18 -6.65
N ILE A 34 2.38 -13.73 -6.22
CA ILE A 34 2.14 -13.36 -4.82
C ILE A 34 2.29 -14.58 -3.91
N GLN A 35 3.21 -14.50 -2.94
CA GLN A 35 3.43 -15.55 -1.96
C GLN A 35 2.22 -15.71 -1.02
N GLU A 36 2.08 -16.88 -0.38
CA GLU A 36 0.93 -17.17 0.48
C GLU A 36 0.78 -16.16 1.63
N GLN A 37 1.90 -15.72 2.21
CA GLN A 37 1.91 -14.75 3.32
C GLN A 37 1.44 -13.36 2.87
N GLU A 38 1.92 -12.89 1.73
CA GLU A 38 1.52 -11.61 1.13
C GLU A 38 0.03 -11.64 0.73
N ARG A 39 -0.42 -12.75 0.12
CA ARG A 39 -1.83 -12.96 -0.21
C ARG A 39 -2.72 -12.94 1.02
N ALA A 40 -2.32 -13.63 2.09
CA ALA A 40 -3.05 -13.63 3.35
C ALA A 40 -3.14 -12.21 3.93
N TYR A 41 -2.05 -11.46 3.87
CA TYR A 41 -2.01 -10.08 4.36
C TYR A 41 -2.90 -9.13 3.53
N LEU A 42 -2.79 -9.18 2.19
CA LEU A 42 -3.63 -8.42 1.27
C LEU A 42 -5.12 -8.74 1.45
N ASN A 43 -5.48 -10.01 1.63
CA ASN A 43 -6.85 -10.43 1.90
C ASN A 43 -7.39 -9.83 3.21
N ARG A 44 -6.58 -9.77 4.27
CA ARG A 44 -7.00 -9.12 5.52
C ARG A 44 -7.26 -7.63 5.31
N ILE A 45 -6.37 -6.93 4.61
CA ILE A 45 -6.55 -5.50 4.30
C ILE A 45 -7.85 -5.28 3.53
N ILE A 46 -8.11 -6.06 2.47
CA ILE A 46 -9.33 -5.94 1.65
C ILE A 46 -10.58 -6.25 2.50
N GLY A 47 -10.54 -7.29 3.33
CA GLY A 47 -11.63 -7.64 4.24
C GLY A 47 -11.94 -6.52 5.22
N ASN A 48 -10.91 -5.88 5.77
CA ASN A 48 -11.06 -4.76 6.68
C ASN A 48 -11.55 -3.49 5.98
N MET A 49 -11.12 -3.24 4.75
CA MET A 49 -11.69 -2.19 3.92
C MET A 49 -13.18 -2.41 3.65
N ASP A 50 -13.60 -3.65 3.35
CA ASP A 50 -15.02 -3.98 3.19
C ASP A 50 -15.82 -3.74 4.46
N ARG A 51 -15.29 -4.18 5.59
CA ARG A 51 -15.89 -3.99 6.92
C ARG A 51 -16.07 -2.52 7.29
N VAL A 52 -15.08 -1.67 6.97
CA VAL A 52 -15.05 -0.25 7.36
C VAL A 52 -15.77 0.65 6.37
N TYR A 53 -15.67 0.37 5.07
CA TYR A 53 -16.18 1.26 4.01
C TYR A 53 -17.36 0.69 3.22
N GLY A 54 -17.66 -0.60 3.36
CA GLY A 54 -18.69 -1.28 2.58
C GLY A 54 -18.35 -1.30 1.09
N LEU A 55 -17.42 -2.17 0.67
CA LEU A 55 -17.00 -2.23 -0.73
C LEU A 55 -18.17 -2.65 -1.63
N THR A 56 -18.25 -2.07 -2.81
CA THR A 56 -19.27 -2.48 -3.80
C THR A 56 -18.94 -3.85 -4.40
N PRO A 57 -19.92 -4.56 -4.97
CA PRO A 57 -19.67 -5.83 -5.68
C PRO A 57 -18.59 -5.71 -6.76
N GLU A 58 -18.57 -4.59 -7.49
CA GLU A 58 -17.59 -4.30 -8.54
C GLU A 58 -16.18 -4.12 -7.96
N GLN A 59 -16.06 -3.43 -6.82
CA GLN A 59 -14.77 -3.25 -6.14
C GLN A 59 -14.23 -4.57 -5.59
N LYS A 60 -15.09 -5.40 -5.01
CA LYS A 60 -14.71 -6.76 -4.54
C LYS A 60 -14.26 -7.63 -5.70
N SER A 61 -15.02 -7.60 -6.81
CA SER A 61 -14.69 -8.34 -8.03
C SER A 61 -13.36 -7.87 -8.62
N ALA A 62 -13.09 -6.56 -8.61
CA ALA A 62 -11.81 -6.01 -9.06
C ALA A 62 -10.64 -6.53 -8.21
N PHE A 63 -10.73 -6.46 -6.88
CA PHE A 63 -9.66 -6.99 -6.02
C PHE A 63 -9.46 -8.49 -6.18
N ALA A 64 -10.54 -9.27 -6.28
CA ALA A 64 -10.45 -10.70 -6.53
C ALA A 64 -9.76 -11.01 -7.88
N SER A 65 -10.09 -10.23 -8.92
CA SER A 65 -9.44 -10.34 -10.22
C SER A 65 -7.97 -9.95 -10.17
N ASP A 66 -7.63 -8.86 -9.47
CA ASP A 66 -6.25 -8.38 -9.36
C ASP A 66 -5.37 -9.40 -8.63
N LEU A 67 -5.86 -10.00 -7.54
CA LEU A 67 -5.16 -11.04 -6.78
C LEU A 67 -4.99 -12.37 -7.55
N ALA A 68 -5.82 -12.62 -8.55
CA ALA A 68 -5.81 -13.85 -9.34
C ALA A 68 -5.01 -13.71 -10.64
N ALA A 69 -4.69 -12.49 -11.07
CA ALA A 69 -4.03 -12.20 -12.34
C ALA A 69 -2.51 -12.42 -12.22
N PRO A 70 -1.93 -13.48 -12.83
CA PRO A 70 -0.51 -13.81 -12.64
C PRO A 70 0.44 -12.72 -13.13
N GLU A 71 0.06 -12.03 -14.21
CA GLU A 71 0.80 -10.94 -14.84
C GLU A 71 0.64 -9.60 -14.09
N GLY A 72 -0.24 -9.54 -13.08
CA GLY A 72 -0.67 -8.30 -12.44
C GLY A 72 -1.46 -7.37 -13.37
N GLN A 73 -1.87 -6.23 -12.85
CA GLN A 73 -2.48 -5.14 -13.63
C GLN A 73 -1.40 -4.18 -14.13
N ASN A 74 -1.70 -3.42 -15.19
CA ASN A 74 -0.81 -2.33 -15.62
C ASN A 74 -0.80 -1.19 -14.58
N ILE A 75 0.32 -1.06 -13.87
CA ILE A 75 0.51 -0.06 -12.82
C ILE A 75 0.29 1.37 -13.35
N ALA A 76 0.76 1.69 -14.55
CA ALA A 76 0.63 3.04 -15.11
C ALA A 76 -0.83 3.41 -15.39
N ASP A 77 -1.66 2.45 -15.77
CA ASP A 77 -3.08 2.68 -16.00
C ASP A 77 -3.84 2.88 -14.68
N LEU A 78 -3.49 2.11 -13.64
CA LEU A 78 -4.08 2.26 -12.30
C LEU A 78 -3.68 3.59 -11.63
N MET A 79 -2.42 4.01 -11.78
CA MET A 79 -1.88 5.26 -11.21
C MET A 79 -2.60 6.53 -11.70
N ARG A 80 -3.32 6.47 -12.83
CA ARG A 80 -4.13 7.59 -13.36
C ARG A 80 -5.36 7.91 -12.51
N TYR A 81 -5.82 6.96 -11.71
CA TYR A 81 -7.00 7.13 -10.85
C TYR A 81 -6.65 7.57 -9.42
N ILE A 82 -5.35 7.64 -9.09
CA ILE A 82 -4.87 8.06 -7.78
C ILE A 82 -4.57 9.57 -7.82
N ASN A 83 -5.60 10.38 -7.62
CA ASN A 83 -5.50 11.84 -7.70
C ASN A 83 -5.15 12.49 -6.35
N ASP A 84 -5.29 11.75 -5.25
CA ASP A 84 -4.91 12.22 -3.92
C ASP A 84 -3.39 12.09 -3.72
N PRO A 85 -2.65 13.19 -3.47
CA PRO A 85 -1.22 13.14 -3.20
C PRO A 85 -0.86 12.25 -2.01
N ALA A 86 -1.71 12.16 -0.99
CA ALA A 86 -1.47 11.29 0.16
C ALA A 86 -1.51 9.82 -0.26
N ALA A 87 -2.54 9.40 -1.00
CA ALA A 87 -2.64 8.05 -1.55
C ALA A 87 -1.49 7.73 -2.54
N ARG A 88 -1.04 8.70 -3.36
CA ARG A 88 0.14 8.50 -4.23
C ARG A 88 1.39 8.22 -3.39
N GLY A 89 1.69 9.04 -2.38
CA GLY A 89 2.86 8.81 -1.51
C GLY A 89 2.80 7.46 -0.78
N GLN A 90 1.60 7.05 -0.38
CA GLN A 90 1.35 5.77 0.28
C GLN A 90 1.62 4.55 -0.61
N VAL A 91 1.46 4.64 -1.95
CA VAL A 91 1.80 3.54 -2.87
C VAL A 91 3.25 3.09 -2.68
N ILE A 92 4.19 4.04 -2.65
CA ILE A 92 5.62 3.73 -2.55
C ILE A 92 5.94 3.12 -1.19
N TYR A 93 5.39 3.73 -0.14
CA TYR A 93 5.63 3.31 1.22
C TYR A 93 5.08 1.90 1.48
N PHE A 94 3.80 1.65 1.17
CA PHE A 94 3.17 0.35 1.37
C PHE A 94 3.70 -0.70 0.41
N GLY A 95 3.91 -0.35 -0.87
CA GLY A 95 4.50 -1.27 -1.84
C GLY A 95 5.89 -1.73 -1.44
N GLY A 96 6.74 -0.81 -0.94
CA GLY A 96 8.09 -1.15 -0.49
C GLY A 96 8.17 -1.88 0.85
N LEU A 97 7.13 -1.80 1.68
CA LEU A 97 7.03 -2.60 2.91
C LEU A 97 6.49 -4.00 2.61
N LEU A 98 5.49 -4.12 1.72
CA LEU A 98 4.91 -5.40 1.33
C LEU A 98 5.93 -6.25 0.57
N ALA A 99 6.62 -5.66 -0.42
CA ALA A 99 7.69 -6.31 -1.19
C ALA A 99 8.95 -6.66 -0.38
N ARG A 100 8.95 -6.36 0.93
CA ARG A 100 10.02 -6.76 1.87
C ARG A 100 9.48 -7.59 3.02
N ALA A 101 8.20 -7.96 3.00
CA ALA A 101 7.55 -8.64 4.12
C ALA A 101 8.16 -10.03 4.40
N ASP A 102 8.71 -10.68 3.37
CA ASP A 102 9.45 -11.95 3.45
C ASP A 102 10.97 -11.76 3.71
N GLY A 103 11.43 -10.51 3.83
CA GLY A 103 12.81 -10.14 4.11
C GLY A 103 13.69 -9.92 2.87
N VAL A 104 13.18 -10.07 1.64
CA VAL A 104 13.98 -9.89 0.41
C VAL A 104 13.19 -9.08 -0.63
N LEU A 105 13.75 -7.95 -1.07
CA LEU A 105 13.17 -7.19 -2.18
C LEU A 105 13.62 -7.77 -3.52
N ASP A 106 12.69 -8.21 -4.38
CA ASP A 106 13.03 -8.66 -5.73
C ASP A 106 13.51 -7.47 -6.58
N PRO A 107 14.55 -7.64 -7.43
CA PRO A 107 15.03 -6.56 -8.30
C PRO A 107 13.97 -5.94 -9.21
N ARG A 108 12.92 -6.69 -9.59
CA ARG A 108 11.81 -6.19 -10.41
C ARG A 108 10.90 -5.28 -9.62
N GLU A 109 10.60 -5.64 -8.38
CA GLU A 109 9.82 -4.81 -7.46
C GLU A 109 10.58 -3.51 -7.13
N ASP A 110 11.88 -3.62 -6.85
CA ASP A 110 12.75 -2.46 -6.61
C ASP A 110 12.77 -1.52 -7.83
N ALA A 111 12.89 -2.06 -9.04
CA ALA A 111 12.85 -1.26 -10.26
C ALA A 111 11.50 -0.54 -10.45
N ILE A 112 10.39 -1.20 -10.16
CA ILE A 112 9.05 -0.61 -10.22
C ILE A 112 8.90 0.50 -9.18
N LEU A 113 9.29 0.26 -7.93
CA LEU A 113 9.22 1.24 -6.84
C LEU A 113 10.10 2.47 -7.14
N LYS A 114 11.32 2.27 -7.65
CA LYS A 114 12.20 3.36 -8.08
C LYS A 114 11.59 4.19 -9.21
N LYS A 115 10.97 3.52 -10.19
CA LYS A 115 10.28 4.20 -11.30
C LYS A 115 9.09 5.01 -10.78
N LEU A 116 8.25 4.42 -9.93
CA LEU A 116 7.11 5.12 -9.31
C LEU A 116 7.57 6.35 -8.50
N HIS A 117 8.67 6.21 -7.76
CA HIS A 117 9.26 7.33 -7.03
C HIS A 117 9.75 8.44 -7.96
N ALA A 118 10.46 8.10 -9.03
CA ALA A 118 10.92 9.06 -10.03
C ALA A 118 9.75 9.78 -10.71
N ASP A 119 8.71 9.05 -11.12
CA ASP A 119 7.51 9.60 -11.76
C ASP A 119 6.74 10.53 -10.81
N GLN A 120 6.62 10.17 -9.53
CA GLN A 120 6.01 11.04 -8.53
C GLN A 120 6.83 12.32 -8.31
N MET A 121 8.16 12.21 -8.21
CA MET A 121 9.06 13.35 -8.06
C MET A 121 9.04 14.27 -9.30
N ALA A 122 8.84 13.72 -10.49
CA ALA A 122 8.69 14.51 -11.72
C ALA A 122 7.33 15.20 -11.80
N SER A 123 6.27 14.59 -11.24
CA SER A 123 4.92 15.15 -11.21
C SER A 123 4.70 16.22 -10.14
N LEU A 124 5.49 16.18 -9.06
CA LEU A 124 5.54 17.25 -8.07
C LEU A 124 6.35 18.39 -8.68
N ASP A 125 5.65 19.47 -9.03
CA ASP A 125 6.22 20.68 -9.62
C ASP A 125 7.55 21.04 -8.94
N MET A 126 8.66 20.89 -9.66
CA MET A 126 10.02 21.14 -9.17
C MET A 126 10.19 22.59 -8.69
N ASP A 127 9.29 23.49 -9.11
CA ASP A 127 9.22 24.88 -8.66
C ASP A 127 8.61 25.04 -7.26
N GLN A 128 7.72 24.14 -6.83
CA GLN A 128 7.13 24.15 -5.48
C GLN A 128 8.09 23.51 -4.45
N ILE A 129 8.84 22.47 -4.85
CA ILE A 129 9.83 21.78 -4.00
C ILE A 129 11.03 22.69 -3.65
N ARG A 130 11.39 23.65 -4.51
CA ARG A 130 12.45 24.64 -4.19
C ARG A 130 12.11 25.53 -3.00
N LYS A 131 10.84 25.63 -2.58
CA LYS A 131 10.43 26.39 -1.39
C LYS A 131 10.30 25.55 -0.13
N ASP A 132 9.99 24.26 -0.23
CA ASP A 132 9.84 23.37 0.92
C ASP A 132 10.78 22.17 0.81
N THR A 133 11.92 22.26 1.49
CA THR A 133 12.91 21.19 1.65
C THR A 133 12.32 20.02 2.47
N ARG A 134 11.45 19.21 1.87
CA ARG A 134 10.88 17.97 2.47
C ARG A 134 11.44 16.68 1.87
N LYS A 135 12.27 16.80 0.83
CA LYS A 135 12.76 15.67 0.03
C LYS A 135 13.73 14.73 0.77
N ALA A 136 14.49 15.24 1.74
CA ALA A 136 15.38 14.40 2.57
C ALA A 136 14.61 13.63 3.65
N VAL A 137 13.47 14.17 4.12
CA VAL A 137 12.76 13.65 5.29
C VAL A 137 11.97 12.38 4.98
N ALA A 138 11.34 12.26 3.81
CA ALA A 138 10.55 11.07 3.48
C ALA A 138 11.44 9.84 3.21
N ASP A 139 12.53 10.02 2.48
CA ASP A 139 13.52 8.95 2.23
C ASP A 139 14.28 8.60 3.52
N GLU A 140 14.67 9.58 4.35
CA GLU A 140 15.25 9.30 5.68
C GLU A 140 14.26 8.60 6.59
N MET A 141 12.99 9.02 6.66
CA MET A 141 11.98 8.38 7.49
C MET A 141 11.71 6.95 7.03
N PHE A 142 11.62 6.69 5.73
CA PHE A 142 11.43 5.34 5.21
C PHE A 142 12.64 4.45 5.52
N GLN A 143 13.86 4.93 5.26
CA GLN A 143 15.08 4.20 5.56
C GLN A 143 15.29 4.04 7.07
N HIS A 144 14.86 5.01 7.87
CA HIS A 144 14.91 4.97 9.33
C HIS A 144 13.89 3.97 9.90
N ASP A 145 12.66 3.95 9.39
CA ASP A 145 11.63 3.00 9.78
C ASP A 145 12.02 1.56 9.39
N LEU A 146 12.61 1.38 8.20
CA LEU A 146 13.20 0.11 7.76
C LEU A 146 14.31 -0.35 8.74
N LYS A 147 15.29 0.52 9.03
CA LYS A 147 16.37 0.20 9.98
C LYS A 147 15.87 -0.04 11.40
N MET A 148 14.85 0.69 11.84
CA MET A 148 14.23 0.47 13.16
C MET A 148 13.49 -0.87 13.24
N SER A 149 12.95 -1.35 12.12
CA SER A 149 12.26 -2.65 12.05
C SER A 149 13.20 -3.85 12.13
N GLU A 150 14.45 -3.73 11.65
CA GLU A 150 15.48 -4.78 11.78
C GLU A 150 15.95 -4.98 13.24
N ILE A 151 15.73 -4.00 14.12
CA ILE A 151 16.25 -3.98 15.49
C ILE A 151 15.25 -4.50 16.54
N ARG A 152 13.94 -4.54 16.22
CA ARG A 152 12.90 -4.93 17.19
C ARG A 152 12.45 -6.39 17.04
N PRO A 153 12.61 -7.25 18.06
CA PRO A 153 12.32 -8.69 17.95
C PRO A 153 10.82 -9.06 18.10
N GLN A 154 9.91 -8.10 18.30
CA GLN A 154 8.47 -8.38 18.37
C GLN A 154 7.70 -7.38 17.50
N GLY A 155 7.29 -7.84 16.31
CA GLY A 155 6.47 -7.11 15.34
C GLY A 155 7.29 -6.48 14.22
N GLY A 156 7.67 -7.27 13.21
CA GLY A 156 8.44 -6.82 12.03
C GLY A 156 7.69 -5.82 11.14
N LEU A 157 8.07 -5.70 9.87
CA LEU A 157 7.49 -4.72 8.91
C LEU A 157 5.95 -4.72 8.87
N VAL A 158 5.33 -5.87 9.09
CA VAL A 158 3.87 -6.05 9.22
C VAL A 158 3.26 -5.21 10.36
N ALA A 159 3.92 -5.11 11.52
CA ALA A 159 3.39 -4.32 12.63
C ALA A 159 3.46 -2.79 12.37
N VAL A 160 4.46 -2.36 11.59
CA VAL A 160 4.56 -0.96 11.13
C VAL A 160 3.43 -0.65 10.15
N LEU A 161 3.18 -1.57 9.21
CA LEU A 161 2.05 -1.50 8.29
C LEU A 161 0.72 -1.41 9.05
N ASP A 162 0.50 -2.30 10.02
CA ASP A 162 -0.74 -2.36 10.81
C ASP A 162 -1.00 -1.06 11.59
N SER A 163 0.05 -0.47 12.19
CA SER A 163 -0.04 0.83 12.89
C SER A 163 -0.48 1.97 11.97
N LEU A 164 -0.06 1.95 10.70
CA LEU A 164 -0.44 2.97 9.72
C LEU A 164 -1.82 2.71 9.15
N LEU A 165 -2.18 1.45 8.93
CA LEU A 165 -3.52 1.04 8.53
C LEU A 165 -4.54 1.45 9.60
N LEU A 166 -4.21 1.28 10.88
CA LEU A 166 -5.02 1.74 12.02
C LEU A 166 -5.27 3.26 11.98
N ARG A 167 -4.27 4.06 11.59
CA ARG A 167 -4.45 5.51 11.40
C ARG A 167 -5.39 5.85 10.24
N MET A 168 -5.52 4.97 9.26
CA MET A 168 -6.50 5.07 8.18
C MET A 168 -7.87 4.48 8.55
N GLY A 169 -8.01 3.91 9.76
CA GLY A 169 -9.22 3.25 10.23
C GLY A 169 -9.35 1.79 9.80
N ILE A 170 -8.31 1.20 9.21
CA ILE A 170 -8.25 -0.20 8.79
C ILE A 170 -7.53 -0.98 9.90
N ASP A 171 -8.27 -1.75 10.69
CA ASP A 171 -7.70 -2.59 11.74
C ASP A 171 -7.45 -4.01 11.25
N VAL A 172 -6.19 -4.44 11.23
CA VAL A 172 -5.72 -5.76 10.72
C VAL A 172 -5.47 -6.78 11.83
N MET A 173 -5.61 -6.40 13.10
CA MET A 173 -5.27 -7.24 14.25
C MET A 173 -6.43 -8.06 14.85
N GLU A 174 -7.57 -8.15 14.17
CA GLU A 174 -8.69 -9.06 14.52
C GLU A 174 -8.80 -10.27 13.59
#